data_AF-A0A829D1S5-F1
#
_entry.id   AF-A0A829D1S5-F1
#
_cell.length_a   1.000
_cell.length_b   1.000
_cell.length_c   1.000
_cell.angle_alpha   90.00
_cell.angle_beta   90.00
_cell.angle_gamma   90.00
#
_symmetry.space_group_name_H-M   'P 1'
#
loop_
_entity.id
_entity.type
_entity.pdbx_description
1 polymer ?
#
loop_
_entity_poly.entity_id
_entity_poly.type
_entity_poly.pdbx_seq_one_letter_code
_entity_poly.pdbx_strand_id
1 'polypeptide(L)'
;MDKFALIDINKFLNLFIKLLLVAYGLLALCPVTNADSLDYHIGVAIEILNQGKMPASLGWFHGRLAGSGEVLNALGLAIGAEQFGSLLQFSGLLGIYGILAFYSFLEKDLANDGSVWREIIIIAFLSSPVLVFLVSSSKPQLLQVGMTSFAVVLLLEIISKAKTDKNKLSIFILICILIMSTTQAKFSFFLSAFLIGLCSLILLGSIRLYIYGVLIGIFFLILIIFPSVFWKIKNFDSSMIDAILAPLPGPWPGVRSFESVLRNYRDSTLDFPLSLLIPNTFEVVTTIIGSG
;
A
#
# COMPACT_ATOMS: atom_id res chain seq x y z
N MET A 1 48.00 3.88 18.63
CA MET A 1 46.85 3.22 17.95
C MET A 1 46.01 2.55 19.04
N ASP A 2 44.74 2.26 18.78
CA ASP A 2 43.80 1.56 19.69
C ASP A 2 42.94 2.42 20.62
N LYS A 3 42.21 3.38 20.05
CA LYS A 3 40.99 3.97 20.65
C LYS A 3 39.73 3.85 19.79
N PHE A 4 39.81 3.20 18.63
CA PHE A 4 38.63 2.67 17.95
C PHE A 4 38.34 1.29 18.53
N ALA A 5 37.82 1.28 19.76
CA ALA A 5 37.19 0.10 20.31
C ALA A 5 36.19 -0.42 19.26
N LEU A 6 36.33 -1.70 18.90
CA LEU A 6 35.40 -2.44 18.06
C LEU A 6 33.97 -2.04 18.42
N ILE A 7 33.36 -1.19 17.60
CA ILE A 7 31.92 -0.97 17.68
C ILE A 7 31.31 -2.32 17.31
N ASP A 8 30.60 -2.92 18.25
CA ASP A 8 29.80 -4.11 18.02
C ASP A 8 28.84 -3.79 16.86
N ILE A 9 29.13 -4.35 15.68
CA ILE A 9 28.47 -4.00 14.42
C ILE A 9 26.96 -4.14 14.57
N ASN A 10 26.49 -5.18 15.27
CA ASN A 10 25.06 -5.39 15.51
C ASN A 10 24.44 -4.28 16.35
N LYS A 11 25.14 -3.77 17.36
CA LYS A 11 24.65 -2.64 18.16
C LYS A 11 24.56 -1.37 17.31
N PHE A 12 25.52 -1.14 16.43
CA PHE A 12 25.51 0.00 15.52
C PHE A 12 24.37 -0.08 14.51
N LEU A 13 24.21 -1.22 13.82
CA LEU A 13 23.13 -1.42 12.85
C LEU A 13 21.76 -1.28 13.50
N ASN A 14 21.56 -1.87 14.69
CA ASN A 14 20.30 -1.71 15.44
C ASN A 14 20.04 -0.27 15.87
N LEU A 15 21.07 0.47 16.28
CA LEU A 15 20.94 1.90 16.59
C LEU A 15 20.54 2.68 15.34
N PHE A 16 21.17 2.39 14.21
CA PHE A 16 20.89 3.06 12.94
C PHE A 16 19.45 2.80 12.46
N ILE A 17 18.96 1.56 12.55
CA ILE A 17 17.56 1.21 12.26
C ILE A 17 16.60 2.02 13.13
N LYS A 18 16.85 2.11 14.45
CA LYS A 18 16.02 2.89 15.36
C LYS A 18 16.01 4.37 15.01
N LEU A 19 17.16 4.94 14.65
CA LEU A 19 17.28 6.34 14.22
C LEU A 19 16.47 6.58 12.94
N LEU A 20 16.56 5.70 11.95
CA LEU A 20 15.75 5.80 10.72
C LEU A 20 14.25 5.73 11.01
N LEU A 21 13.80 4.80 11.86
CA LEU A 21 12.38 4.69 12.22
C LEU A 21 11.88 5.95 12.95
N VAL A 22 12.67 6.51 13.86
CA VAL A 22 12.33 7.77 14.54
C VAL A 22 12.30 8.92 13.54
N ALA A 23 13.27 9.00 12.62
CA ALA A 23 13.29 10.02 11.57
C ALA A 23 12.05 9.93 10.67
N TYR A 24 11.64 8.73 10.25
CA TYR A 24 10.40 8.53 9.50
C TYR A 24 9.15 8.90 10.30
N GLY A 25 9.12 8.61 11.60
CA GLY A 25 8.02 9.01 12.48
C GLY A 25 7.91 10.54 12.59
N LEU A 26 9.04 11.24 12.72
CA LEU A 26 9.07 12.71 12.70
C LEU A 26 8.67 13.26 11.33
N LEU A 27 9.12 12.63 10.25
CA LEU A 27 8.77 13.01 8.88
C LEU A 27 7.25 12.88 8.63
N ALA A 28 6.62 11.83 9.16
CA ALA A 28 5.18 11.63 9.04
C ALA A 28 4.35 12.70 9.80
N LEU A 29 4.95 13.39 10.77
CA LEU A 29 4.34 14.49 11.50
C LEU A 29 4.52 15.85 10.82
N CYS A 30 5.32 15.93 9.76
CA CYS A 30 5.44 17.15 8.97
C CYS A 30 4.15 17.45 8.18
N PRO A 31 3.91 18.71 7.82
CA PRO A 31 2.83 19.07 6.90
C PRO A 31 2.96 18.34 5.57
N VAL A 32 1.83 17.97 4.98
CA VAL A 32 1.77 17.37 3.64
C VAL A 32 2.04 18.46 2.61
N THR A 33 3.13 18.36 1.85
CA THR A 33 3.54 19.37 0.86
C THR A 33 3.49 18.90 -0.59
N ASN A 34 3.31 17.59 -0.83
CA ASN A 34 3.31 17.06 -2.19
C ASN A 34 2.05 17.51 -2.96
N ALA A 35 2.25 17.98 -4.20
CA ALA A 35 1.19 18.54 -5.03
C ALA A 35 0.01 17.58 -5.26
N ASP A 36 0.29 16.32 -5.56
CA ASP A 36 -0.73 15.31 -5.83
C ASP A 36 -1.46 14.87 -4.53
N SER A 37 -0.75 14.87 -3.40
CA SER A 37 -1.38 14.72 -2.09
C SER A 37 -2.33 15.88 -1.76
N LEU A 38 -1.95 17.11 -2.10
CA LEU A 38 -2.78 18.29 -1.85
C LEU A 38 -3.96 18.38 -2.81
N ASP A 39 -3.76 18.07 -4.10
CA ASP A 39 -4.81 18.12 -5.12
C ASP A 39 -5.93 17.14 -4.78
N TYR A 40 -5.73 15.83 -4.97
CA TYR A 40 -6.85 14.90 -4.88
C TYR A 40 -6.89 14.10 -3.58
N HIS A 41 -5.78 13.80 -2.91
CA HIS A 41 -5.86 12.99 -1.68
C HIS A 41 -6.41 13.76 -0.47
N ILE A 42 -6.04 15.03 -0.34
CA ILE A 42 -6.60 15.95 0.67
C ILE A 42 -7.81 16.68 0.10
N GLY A 43 -7.79 17.14 -1.15
CA GLY A 43 -8.96 17.79 -1.75
C GLY A 43 -10.20 16.92 -1.75
N VAL A 44 -10.10 15.63 -2.12
CA VAL A 44 -11.26 14.72 -2.08
C VAL A 44 -11.72 14.50 -0.64
N ALA A 45 -10.78 14.40 0.30
CA ALA A 45 -11.12 14.25 1.71
C ALA A 45 -11.92 15.45 2.25
N ILE A 46 -11.52 16.68 1.89
CA ILE A 46 -12.27 17.91 2.21
C ILE A 46 -13.66 17.87 1.57
N GLU A 47 -13.76 17.44 0.31
CA GLU A 47 -15.04 17.37 -0.39
C GLU A 47 -16.00 16.33 0.26
N ILE A 48 -15.46 15.21 0.73
CA ILE A 48 -16.21 14.21 1.51
C ILE A 48 -16.78 14.85 2.77
N LEU A 49 -16.00 15.67 3.49
CA LEU A 49 -16.47 16.36 4.70
C LEU A 49 -17.53 17.42 4.40
N ASN A 50 -17.37 18.16 3.31
CA ASN A 50 -18.31 19.20 2.91
C ASN A 50 -19.65 18.62 2.43
N GLN A 51 -19.62 17.50 1.70
CA GLN A 51 -20.83 16.92 1.09
C GLN A 51 -21.42 15.72 1.85
N GLY A 52 -20.68 15.14 2.79
CA GLY A 52 -21.05 13.89 3.46
C GLY A 52 -21.08 12.66 2.56
N LYS A 53 -20.44 12.71 1.38
CA LYS A 53 -20.44 11.62 0.38
C LYS A 53 -19.18 11.67 -0.50
N MET A 54 -18.84 10.54 -1.14
CA MET A 54 -17.77 10.51 -2.15
C MET A 54 -18.09 11.47 -3.31
N PRO A 55 -17.11 12.24 -3.81
CA PRO A 55 -17.33 13.21 -4.88
C PRO A 55 -17.61 12.50 -6.21
N ALA A 56 -18.62 12.98 -6.92
CA ALA A 56 -19.02 12.47 -8.24
C ALA A 56 -18.78 13.48 -9.37
N SER A 57 -17.86 14.44 -9.17
CA SER A 57 -17.59 15.48 -10.16
C SER A 57 -17.00 14.87 -11.43
N LEU A 58 -17.67 15.14 -12.56
CA LEU A 58 -17.27 14.61 -13.87
C LEU A 58 -16.01 15.29 -14.42
N GLY A 59 -15.82 16.58 -14.09
CA GLY A 59 -14.68 17.38 -14.56
C GLY A 59 -13.40 17.20 -13.75
N TRP A 60 -13.48 16.61 -12.55
CA TRP A 60 -12.31 16.37 -11.71
C TRP A 60 -11.80 14.93 -11.87
N PHE A 61 -11.02 14.69 -12.92
CA PHE A 61 -10.58 13.34 -13.26
C PHE A 61 -9.67 12.70 -12.19
N HIS A 62 -8.78 13.46 -11.54
CA HIS A 62 -7.97 12.96 -10.44
C HIS A 62 -8.84 12.52 -9.24
N GLY A 63 -9.86 13.30 -8.91
CA GLY A 63 -10.81 12.95 -7.84
C GLY A 63 -11.58 11.65 -8.10
N ARG A 64 -11.75 11.25 -9.36
CA ARG A 64 -12.40 9.97 -9.72
C ARG A 64 -11.51 8.74 -9.49
N LEU A 65 -10.21 8.94 -9.27
CA LEU A 65 -9.27 7.88 -8.87
C LEU A 65 -9.25 7.63 -7.35
N ALA A 66 -9.96 8.47 -6.58
CA ALA A 66 -10.06 8.31 -5.14
C ALA A 66 -10.78 7.01 -4.74
N GLY A 67 -10.39 6.50 -3.58
CA GLY A 67 -10.88 5.29 -2.98
C GLY A 67 -11.07 5.44 -1.48
N SER A 68 -10.94 4.33 -0.75
CA SER A 68 -11.11 4.29 0.70
C SER A 68 -10.00 5.03 1.46
N GLY A 69 -8.85 5.28 0.83
CA GLY A 69 -7.76 6.02 1.45
C GLY A 69 -8.12 7.48 1.75
N GLU A 70 -8.85 8.13 0.84
CA GLU A 70 -9.32 9.50 1.00
C GLU A 70 -10.42 9.59 2.07
N VAL A 71 -11.20 8.53 2.24
CA VAL A 71 -12.16 8.42 3.35
C VAL A 71 -11.43 8.38 4.70
N LEU A 72 -10.29 7.68 4.78
CA LEU A 72 -9.45 7.69 5.98
C LEU A 72 -8.80 9.05 6.20
N ASN A 73 -8.36 9.74 5.15
CA ASN A 73 -7.87 11.11 5.26
C ASN A 73 -8.98 12.06 5.76
N ALA A 74 -10.21 11.90 5.26
CA ALA A 74 -11.37 12.68 5.71
C ALA A 74 -11.65 12.46 7.19
N LEU A 75 -11.56 11.21 7.67
CA LEU A 75 -11.68 10.90 9.10
C LEU A 75 -10.64 11.65 9.94
N GLY A 76 -9.38 11.69 9.49
CA GLY A 76 -8.32 12.44 10.15
C GLY A 76 -8.61 13.94 10.19
N LEU A 77 -9.00 14.53 9.07
CA LEU A 77 -9.36 15.94 8.97
C LEU A 77 -10.57 16.29 9.85
N ALA A 78 -11.57 15.41 9.97
CA ALA A 78 -12.76 15.63 10.79
C ALA A 78 -12.44 15.82 12.28
N ILE A 79 -11.34 15.22 12.77
CA ILE A 79 -10.87 15.34 14.16
C ILE A 79 -9.73 16.36 14.31
N GLY A 80 -9.40 17.12 13.26
CA GLY A 80 -8.30 18.09 13.25
C GLY A 80 -6.90 17.47 13.15
N ALA A 81 -6.79 16.18 12.79
CA ALA A 81 -5.52 15.48 12.62
C ALA A 81 -5.09 15.50 11.14
N GLU A 82 -4.55 16.62 10.68
CA GLU A 82 -4.12 16.82 9.28
C GLU A 82 -3.05 15.80 8.83
N GLN A 83 -2.17 15.39 9.75
CA GLN A 83 -1.09 14.42 9.53
C GLN A 83 -1.57 12.96 9.62
N PHE A 84 -2.86 12.70 9.77
CA PHE A 84 -3.35 11.34 9.93
C PHE A 84 -3.03 10.45 8.72
N GLY A 85 -3.13 10.99 7.50
CA GLY A 85 -2.82 10.25 6.27
C GLY A 85 -1.37 9.78 6.18
N SER A 86 -0.42 10.64 6.55
CA SER A 86 1.02 10.31 6.61
C SER A 86 1.33 9.35 7.76
N LEU A 87 0.68 9.50 8.92
CA LEU A 87 0.78 8.53 10.02
C LEU A 87 0.27 7.14 9.63
N LEU A 88 -0.78 7.05 8.80
CA LEU A 88 -1.21 5.76 8.23
C LEU A 88 -0.13 5.16 7.32
N GLN A 89 0.55 5.96 6.49
CA GLN A 89 1.68 5.46 5.69
C GLN A 89 2.81 4.96 6.59
N PHE A 90 3.15 5.70 7.63
CA PHE A 90 4.13 5.28 8.62
C PHE A 90 3.74 3.99 9.34
N SER A 91 2.45 3.77 9.64
CA SER A 91 1.98 2.50 10.19
C SER A 91 2.21 1.32 9.23
N GLY A 92 2.09 1.56 7.92
CA GLY A 92 2.46 0.60 6.88
C GLY A 92 3.96 0.27 6.89
N LEU A 93 4.81 1.29 7.02
CA LEU A 93 6.26 1.13 7.18
C LEU A 93 6.58 0.25 8.40
N LEU A 94 5.97 0.55 9.56
CA LEU A 94 6.15 -0.23 10.78
C LEU A 94 5.70 -1.67 10.61
N GLY A 95 4.62 -1.92 9.86
CA GLY A 95 4.16 -3.26 9.52
C GLY A 95 5.20 -4.04 8.70
N ILE A 96 5.76 -3.43 7.65
CA ILE A 96 6.80 -4.05 6.82
C ILE A 96 8.08 -4.28 7.65
N TYR A 97 8.49 -3.29 8.44
CA TYR A 97 9.60 -3.43 9.37
C TYR A 97 9.36 -4.60 10.34
N GLY A 98 8.18 -4.71 10.94
CA GLY A 98 7.85 -5.79 11.86
C GLY A 98 7.91 -7.18 11.20
N ILE A 99 7.49 -7.29 9.94
CA ILE A 99 7.68 -8.52 9.16
C ILE A 99 9.16 -8.84 9.03
N LEU A 100 9.98 -7.90 8.53
CA LEU A 100 11.41 -8.13 8.33
C LEU A 100 12.14 -8.41 9.64
N ALA A 101 11.78 -7.71 10.73
CA ALA A 101 12.46 -7.72 12.02
C ALA A 101 12.00 -8.82 12.98
N PHE A 102 10.82 -9.43 12.79
CA PHE A 102 10.34 -10.48 13.68
C PHE A 102 9.92 -11.79 12.99
N TYR A 103 9.55 -11.78 11.71
CA TYR A 103 9.13 -13.00 11.03
C TYR A 103 10.31 -13.93 10.77
N SER A 104 10.12 -15.23 11.03
CA SER A 104 11.05 -16.30 10.67
C SER A 104 10.27 -17.50 10.13
N PHE A 105 10.82 -18.06 9.06
CA PHE A 105 10.30 -19.28 8.43
C PHE A 105 10.77 -20.54 9.16
N LEU A 106 12.00 -20.56 9.67
CA LEU A 106 12.58 -21.68 10.42
C LEU A 106 12.20 -21.64 11.91
N GLU A 107 12.03 -22.82 12.50
CA GLU A 107 11.90 -23.00 13.95
C GLU A 107 13.12 -22.40 14.67
N LYS A 108 12.89 -21.85 15.87
CA LYS A 108 13.81 -20.97 16.61
C LYS A 108 15.21 -21.55 16.87
N ASP A 109 15.41 -22.86 16.73
CA ASP A 109 16.61 -23.57 17.21
C ASP A 109 17.85 -23.43 16.30
N LEU A 110 17.72 -22.84 15.10
CA LEU A 110 18.84 -22.59 14.17
C LEU A 110 19.22 -21.09 14.05
N ALA A 111 18.63 -20.21 14.86
CA ALA A 111 18.52 -18.77 14.57
C ALA A 111 19.71 -17.88 15.00
N ASN A 112 20.82 -18.44 15.51
CA ASN A 112 21.89 -17.59 16.08
C ASN A 112 22.86 -16.97 15.06
N ASP A 113 22.96 -17.50 13.83
CA ASP A 113 23.98 -17.06 12.85
C ASP A 113 23.48 -16.03 11.81
N GLY A 114 22.21 -15.61 11.86
CA GLY A 114 21.58 -14.77 10.83
C GLY A 114 21.31 -13.30 11.18
N SER A 115 21.71 -12.80 12.36
CA SER A 115 21.28 -11.48 12.85
C SER A 115 21.78 -10.32 11.98
N VAL A 116 23.04 -10.35 11.56
CA VAL A 116 23.68 -9.26 10.79
C VAL A 116 23.00 -9.08 9.41
N TRP A 117 22.78 -10.18 8.69
CA TRP A 117 22.17 -10.13 7.35
C TRP A 117 20.74 -9.59 7.38
N ARG A 118 20.00 -9.96 8.41
CA ARG A 118 18.66 -9.45 8.64
C ARG A 118 18.67 -7.93 8.85
N GLU A 119 19.59 -7.44 9.69
CA GLU A 119 19.76 -6.01 9.95
C GLU A 119 20.16 -5.27 8.66
N ILE A 120 21.04 -5.84 7.84
CA ILE A 120 21.42 -5.29 6.53
C ILE A 120 20.20 -5.19 5.59
N ILE A 121 19.35 -6.21 5.52
CA ILE A 121 18.13 -6.18 4.69
C ILE A 121 17.17 -5.08 5.17
N ILE A 122 17.00 -4.94 6.49
CA ILE A 122 16.17 -3.88 7.07
C ILE A 122 16.73 -2.51 6.72
N ILE A 123 18.05 -2.32 6.83
CA ILE A 123 18.70 -1.05 6.49
C ILE A 123 18.57 -0.76 5.00
N ALA A 124 18.80 -1.74 4.13
CA ALA A 124 18.62 -1.60 2.68
C ALA A 124 17.20 -1.13 2.35
N PHE A 125 16.18 -1.75 2.97
CA PHE A 125 14.79 -1.32 2.84
C PHE A 125 14.59 0.12 3.34
N LEU A 126 14.96 0.42 4.60
CA LEU A 126 14.79 1.74 5.22
C LEU A 126 15.65 2.84 4.60
N SER A 127 16.66 2.49 3.80
CA SER A 127 17.49 3.45 3.07
C SER A 127 16.95 3.79 1.68
N SER A 128 15.84 3.16 1.26
CA SER A 128 15.23 3.41 -0.05
C SER A 128 14.74 4.87 -0.15
N PRO A 129 15.21 5.65 -1.14
CA PRO A 129 14.82 7.06 -1.30
C PRO A 129 13.30 7.25 -1.40
N VAL A 130 12.62 6.31 -2.06
CA VAL A 130 11.16 6.34 -2.28
C VAL A 130 10.38 6.36 -0.96
N LEU A 131 10.92 5.80 0.13
CA LEU A 131 10.24 5.81 1.43
C LEU A 131 10.11 7.21 2.02
N VAL A 132 11.06 8.11 1.76
CA VAL A 132 10.98 9.50 2.24
C VAL A 132 9.70 10.15 1.72
N PHE A 133 9.49 10.06 0.41
CA PHE A 133 8.30 10.56 -0.25
C PHE A 133 7.02 9.88 0.26
N LEU A 134 6.99 8.55 0.29
CA LEU A 134 5.78 7.81 0.65
C LEU A 134 5.33 8.09 2.08
N VAL A 135 6.27 8.14 3.02
CA VAL A 135 5.96 8.38 4.45
C VAL A 135 5.49 9.81 4.71
N SER A 136 6.05 10.81 4.03
CA SER A 136 5.60 12.21 4.16
C SER A 136 4.28 12.52 3.45
N SER A 137 3.77 11.60 2.63
CA SER A 137 2.59 11.83 1.80
C SER A 137 1.31 11.33 2.46
N SER A 138 0.16 11.92 2.11
CA SER A 138 -1.17 11.40 2.47
C SER A 138 -1.70 10.36 1.47
N LYS A 139 -0.85 9.85 0.57
CA LYS A 139 -1.27 8.92 -0.49
C LYS A 139 -1.44 7.52 0.07
N PRO A 140 -2.61 6.87 -0.10
CA PRO A 140 -2.86 5.52 0.37
C PRO A 140 -2.07 4.48 -0.46
N GLN A 141 -0.79 4.32 -0.13
CA GLN A 141 0.14 3.44 -0.84
C GLN A 141 0.89 2.49 0.10
N LEU A 142 1.67 3.02 1.05
CA LEU A 142 2.58 2.25 1.91
C LEU A 142 1.82 1.36 2.90
N LEU A 143 0.68 1.82 3.42
CA LEU A 143 -0.21 1.00 4.24
C LEU A 143 -0.70 -0.24 3.49
N GLN A 144 -1.13 -0.06 2.23
CA GLN A 144 -1.63 -1.12 1.37
C GLN A 144 -0.51 -2.09 0.97
N VAL A 145 0.72 -1.58 0.75
CA VAL A 145 1.91 -2.43 0.58
C VAL A 145 2.17 -3.25 1.84
N GLY A 146 2.04 -2.67 3.04
CA GLY A 146 2.14 -3.40 4.30
C GLY A 146 1.08 -4.50 4.44
N MET A 147 -0.18 -4.20 4.11
CA MET A 147 -1.28 -5.17 4.14
C MET A 147 -1.08 -6.33 3.17
N THR A 148 -0.67 -6.05 1.93
CA THR A 148 -0.39 -7.10 0.93
C THR A 148 0.84 -7.92 1.28
N SER A 149 1.89 -7.29 1.82
CA SER A 149 3.08 -8.00 2.33
C SER A 149 2.71 -8.93 3.49
N PHE A 150 1.85 -8.47 4.40
CA PHE A 150 1.35 -9.30 5.49
C PHE A 150 0.46 -10.45 4.97
N ALA A 151 -0.36 -10.21 3.95
CA ALA A 151 -1.14 -11.26 3.30
C ALA A 151 -0.25 -12.34 2.66
N VAL A 152 0.91 -11.98 2.10
CA VAL A 152 1.91 -12.95 1.63
C VAL A 152 2.52 -13.74 2.79
N VAL A 153 2.82 -13.11 3.93
CA VAL A 153 3.28 -13.83 5.12
C VAL A 153 2.23 -14.86 5.57
N LEU A 154 0.95 -14.46 5.62
CA LEU A 154 -0.16 -15.36 5.93
C LEU A 154 -0.31 -16.50 4.92
N LEU A 155 -0.10 -16.23 3.63
CA LEU A 155 -0.04 -17.27 2.59
C LEU A 155 1.03 -18.32 2.91
N LEU A 156 2.23 -17.89 3.31
CA LEU A 156 3.32 -18.80 3.70
C LEU A 156 2.99 -19.61 4.96
N GLU A 157 2.24 -19.03 5.90
CA GLU A 157 1.77 -19.72 7.10
C GLU A 157 0.78 -20.86 6.77
N ILE A 158 -0.06 -20.71 5.72
CA ILE A 158 -0.94 -21.80 5.23
C ILE A 158 -0.10 -23.02 4.80
N ILE A 159 1.04 -22.77 4.14
CA ILE A 159 1.92 -23.82 3.62
C ILE A 159 2.69 -24.50 4.76
N SER A 160 3.27 -23.70 5.66
CA SER A 160 4.33 -24.16 6.56
C SER A 160 3.87 -24.54 7.96
N LYS A 161 2.92 -23.79 8.55
CA LYS A 161 2.59 -23.90 9.99
C LYS A 161 1.13 -24.22 10.27
N ALA A 162 0.23 -24.06 9.31
CA ALA A 162 -1.20 -24.32 9.49
C ALA A 162 -1.49 -25.84 9.58
N LYS A 163 -1.55 -26.36 10.81
CA LYS A 163 -1.79 -27.79 11.09
C LYS A 163 -3.24 -28.25 10.91
N THR A 164 -4.22 -27.35 11.02
CA THR A 164 -5.65 -27.69 11.01
C THR A 164 -6.42 -26.94 9.93
N ASP A 165 -7.47 -27.57 9.41
CA ASP A 165 -8.41 -26.98 8.44
C ASP A 165 -9.01 -25.66 8.93
N LYS A 166 -9.35 -25.57 10.23
CA LYS A 166 -9.86 -24.36 10.86
C LYS A 166 -8.83 -23.22 10.82
N ASN A 167 -7.56 -23.52 11.09
CA ASN A 167 -6.50 -22.51 11.05
C ASN A 167 -6.27 -22.03 9.61
N LYS A 168 -6.24 -22.93 8.63
CA LYS A 168 -6.14 -22.57 7.20
C LYS A 168 -7.26 -21.63 6.76
N LEU A 169 -8.51 -21.93 7.14
CA LEU A 169 -9.65 -21.06 6.85
C LEU A 169 -9.58 -19.71 7.56
N SER A 170 -9.18 -19.68 8.84
CA SER A 170 -9.03 -18.44 9.58
C SER A 170 -7.97 -17.53 8.95
N ILE A 171 -6.85 -18.10 8.51
CA ILE A 171 -5.79 -17.38 7.81
C ILE A 171 -6.32 -16.88 6.46
N PHE A 172 -7.04 -17.71 5.71
CA PHE A 172 -7.65 -17.33 4.43
C PHE A 172 -8.66 -16.17 4.58
N ILE A 173 -9.51 -16.19 5.62
CA ILE A 173 -10.42 -15.07 5.93
C ILE A 173 -9.65 -13.77 6.12
N LEU A 174 -8.55 -13.81 6.89
CA LEU A 174 -7.72 -12.63 7.13
C LEU A 174 -7.06 -12.14 5.83
N ILE A 175 -6.57 -13.05 4.98
CA ILE A 175 -6.06 -12.72 3.65
C ILE A 175 -7.15 -12.00 2.83
N CYS A 176 -8.38 -12.54 2.77
CA CYS A 176 -9.48 -11.91 2.03
C CYS A 176 -9.77 -10.48 2.52
N ILE A 177 -9.84 -10.27 3.83
CA ILE A 177 -10.08 -8.93 4.40
C ILE A 177 -8.99 -7.96 3.95
N LEU A 178 -7.72 -8.36 4.11
CA LEU A 178 -6.57 -7.52 3.76
C LEU A 178 -6.58 -7.18 2.27
N ILE A 179 -6.58 -8.18 1.39
CA ILE A 179 -6.46 -7.94 -0.06
C ILE A 179 -7.65 -7.16 -0.61
N MET A 180 -8.89 -7.46 -0.17
CA MET A 180 -10.08 -6.74 -0.64
C MET A 180 -10.12 -5.30 -0.12
N SER A 181 -9.61 -5.03 1.09
CA SER A 181 -9.48 -3.66 1.58
C SER A 181 -8.46 -2.85 0.78
N THR A 182 -7.34 -3.47 0.35
CA THR A 182 -6.32 -2.76 -0.44
C THR A 182 -6.81 -2.34 -1.83
N THR A 183 -7.67 -3.13 -2.48
CA THR A 183 -8.24 -2.76 -3.78
C THR A 183 -9.17 -1.56 -3.71
N GLN A 184 -9.80 -1.32 -2.55
CA GLN A 184 -10.64 -0.14 -2.34
C GLN A 184 -9.84 1.14 -2.23
N ALA A 185 -8.58 1.07 -1.82
CA ALA A 185 -7.74 2.25 -1.66
C ALA A 185 -7.14 2.71 -2.99
N LYS A 186 -6.70 1.79 -3.85
CA LYS A 186 -6.13 2.12 -5.16
C LYS A 186 -6.27 0.98 -6.14
N PHE A 187 -6.62 1.32 -7.39
CA PHE A 187 -6.85 0.35 -8.46
C PHE A 187 -5.65 -0.57 -8.73
N SER A 188 -4.42 -0.07 -8.58
CA SER A 188 -3.19 -0.84 -8.83
C SER A 188 -3.06 -2.11 -7.98
N PHE A 189 -3.72 -2.17 -6.81
CA PHE A 189 -3.65 -3.34 -5.92
C PHE A 189 -4.56 -4.50 -6.36
N PHE A 190 -5.43 -4.32 -7.37
CA PHE A 190 -6.26 -5.42 -7.90
C PHE A 190 -5.43 -6.61 -8.36
N LEU A 191 -4.31 -6.37 -9.05
CA LEU A 191 -3.45 -7.44 -9.55
C LEU A 191 -2.81 -8.22 -8.41
N SER A 192 -2.19 -7.54 -7.45
CA SER A 192 -1.59 -8.19 -6.27
C SER A 192 -2.65 -8.93 -5.43
N ALA A 193 -3.81 -8.33 -5.24
CA ALA A 193 -4.92 -8.93 -4.51
C ALA A 193 -5.42 -10.20 -5.20
N PHE A 194 -5.59 -10.16 -6.53
CA PHE A 194 -6.02 -11.32 -7.31
C PHE A 194 -5.02 -12.47 -7.20
N LEU A 195 -3.72 -12.20 -7.39
CA LEU A 195 -2.68 -13.23 -7.31
C LEU A 195 -2.59 -13.87 -5.92
N ILE A 196 -2.53 -13.05 -4.86
CA ILE A 196 -2.46 -13.56 -3.48
C ILE A 196 -3.74 -14.34 -3.12
N GLY A 197 -4.91 -13.81 -3.48
CA GLY A 197 -6.20 -14.45 -3.26
C GLY A 197 -6.31 -15.80 -3.97
N LEU A 198 -5.96 -15.85 -5.26
CA LEU A 198 -6.00 -17.08 -6.05
C LEU A 198 -5.03 -18.14 -5.50
N CYS A 199 -3.78 -17.75 -5.23
CA CYS A 199 -2.78 -18.65 -4.65
C CYS A 199 -3.24 -19.19 -3.28
N SER A 200 -3.76 -18.33 -2.40
CA SER A 200 -4.24 -18.75 -1.08
C SER A 200 -5.41 -19.74 -1.15
N LEU A 201 -6.31 -19.54 -2.11
CA LEU A 201 -7.47 -20.41 -2.34
C LEU A 201 -7.06 -21.79 -2.86
N ILE A 202 -6.07 -21.86 -3.76
CA ILE A 202 -5.51 -23.13 -4.24
C ILE A 202 -4.80 -23.88 -3.10
N LEU A 203 -4.05 -23.17 -2.25
CA LEU A 203 -3.26 -23.76 -1.16
C LEU A 203 -4.09 -24.30 0.02
N LEU A 204 -5.40 -24.07 0.04
CA LEU A 204 -6.30 -24.75 1.00
C LEU A 204 -6.26 -26.28 0.82
N GLY A 205 -5.99 -26.76 -0.41
CA GLY A 205 -5.58 -28.14 -0.70
C GLY A 205 -6.68 -29.21 -0.66
N SER A 206 -7.78 -28.99 0.07
CA SER A 206 -8.92 -29.93 0.09
C SER A 206 -10.14 -29.35 -0.62
N ILE A 207 -10.91 -30.21 -1.31
CA ILE A 207 -12.10 -29.79 -2.06
C ILE A 207 -13.15 -29.11 -1.17
N ARG A 208 -13.33 -29.61 0.06
CA ARG A 208 -14.25 -29.03 1.04
C ARG A 208 -13.81 -27.63 1.45
N LEU A 209 -12.52 -27.45 1.76
CA LEU A 209 -11.97 -26.14 2.12
C LEU A 209 -12.02 -25.17 0.94
N TYR A 210 -11.76 -25.64 -0.27
CA TYR A 210 -11.88 -24.85 -1.48
C TYR A 210 -13.29 -24.28 -1.65
N ILE A 211 -14.34 -25.10 -1.48
CA ILE A 211 -15.74 -24.63 -1.55
C ILE A 211 -16.01 -23.57 -0.49
N TYR A 212 -15.59 -23.79 0.75
CA TYR A 212 -15.73 -22.78 1.81
C TYR A 212 -14.94 -21.50 1.49
N GLY A 213 -13.73 -21.64 0.95
CA GLY A 213 -12.89 -20.53 0.52
C GLY A 213 -13.55 -19.69 -0.57
N VAL A 214 -14.17 -20.32 -1.57
CA VAL A 214 -14.95 -19.62 -2.61
C VAL A 214 -16.13 -18.85 -1.99
N LEU A 215 -16.90 -19.48 -1.08
CA LEU A 215 -18.03 -18.81 -0.42
C LEU A 215 -17.57 -17.60 0.43
N ILE A 216 -16.45 -17.74 1.15
CA ILE A 216 -15.83 -16.66 1.92
C ILE A 216 -15.36 -15.52 0.99
N GLY A 217 -14.71 -15.87 -0.13
CA GLY A 217 -14.26 -14.90 -1.12
C GLY A 217 -15.42 -14.11 -1.72
N ILE A 218 -16.52 -14.79 -2.09
CA ILE A 218 -17.74 -14.15 -2.58
C ILE A 218 -18.35 -13.23 -1.50
N PHE A 219 -18.43 -13.70 -0.25
CA PHE A 219 -18.95 -12.90 0.85
C PHE A 219 -18.18 -11.59 1.01
N PHE A 220 -16.85 -11.62 1.04
CA PHE A 220 -16.05 -10.40 1.17
C PHE A 220 -16.05 -9.54 -0.08
N LEU A 221 -16.17 -10.12 -1.28
CA LEU A 221 -16.36 -9.36 -2.51
C LEU A 221 -17.65 -8.54 -2.45
N ILE A 222 -18.76 -9.15 -2.00
CA ILE A 222 -20.05 -8.45 -1.82
C ILE A 222 -19.97 -7.43 -0.69
N LEU A 223 -19.28 -7.74 0.41
CA LEU A 223 -19.21 -6.83 1.54
C LEU A 223 -18.34 -5.60 1.26
N ILE A 224 -17.19 -5.78 0.62
CA ILE A 224 -16.13 -4.76 0.52
C ILE A 224 -16.11 -4.09 -0.86
N ILE A 225 -16.15 -4.87 -1.95
CA ILE A 225 -15.99 -4.35 -3.32
C ILE A 225 -17.33 -3.87 -3.89
N PHE A 226 -18.40 -4.61 -3.68
CA PHE A 226 -19.68 -4.30 -4.31
C PHE A 226 -20.23 -2.89 -3.99
N PRO A 227 -20.10 -2.33 -2.77
CA PRO A 227 -20.58 -0.98 -2.49
C PRO A 227 -19.92 0.09 -3.36
N SER A 228 -18.60 0.00 -3.59
CA SER A 228 -17.90 0.97 -4.43
C SER A 228 -18.25 0.83 -5.91
N VAL A 229 -18.42 -0.41 -6.37
CA VAL A 229 -18.87 -0.73 -7.74
C VAL A 229 -20.29 -0.19 -7.97
N PHE A 230 -21.21 -0.44 -7.05
CA PHE A 230 -22.58 0.06 -7.13
C PHE A 230 -22.62 1.59 -7.14
N TRP A 231 -21.81 2.24 -6.29
CA TRP A 231 -21.69 3.69 -6.28
C TRP A 231 -21.18 4.23 -7.62
N LYS A 232 -20.17 3.59 -8.22
CA LYS A 232 -19.64 3.98 -9.55
C LYS A 232 -20.70 3.86 -10.65
N ILE A 233 -21.45 2.75 -10.69
CA ILE A 233 -22.53 2.53 -11.67
C ILE A 233 -23.57 3.65 -11.58
N LYS A 234 -24.02 3.98 -10.37
CA LYS A 234 -25.07 4.99 -10.16
C LYS A 234 -24.64 6.40 -10.56
N ASN A 235 -23.37 6.76 -10.37
CA ASN A 235 -22.90 8.13 -10.56
C ASN A 235 -22.23 8.37 -11.93
N PHE A 236 -21.69 7.33 -12.57
CA PHE A 236 -20.94 7.48 -13.83
C PHE A 236 -21.58 6.78 -15.03
N ASP A 237 -22.80 6.26 -14.90
CA ASP A 237 -23.52 5.56 -15.97
C ASP A 237 -22.67 4.48 -16.65
N SER A 238 -22.00 3.68 -15.81
CA SER A 238 -21.05 2.66 -16.24
C SER A 238 -21.65 1.26 -16.13
N SER A 239 -21.22 0.34 -16.99
CA SER A 239 -21.54 -1.07 -16.79
C SER A 239 -20.86 -1.64 -15.53
N MET A 240 -21.35 -2.78 -15.03
CA MET A 240 -20.72 -3.47 -13.90
C MET A 240 -19.28 -3.90 -14.21
N ILE A 241 -19.02 -4.31 -15.45
CA ILE A 241 -17.68 -4.71 -15.91
C ILE A 241 -16.75 -3.50 -15.89
N ASP A 242 -17.21 -2.36 -16.42
CA ASP A 242 -16.42 -1.13 -16.44
C ASP A 242 -16.14 -0.62 -15.01
N ALA A 243 -17.12 -0.66 -14.11
CA ALA A 243 -16.95 -0.22 -12.73
C ALA A 243 -15.91 -1.02 -11.92
N ILE A 244 -15.66 -2.27 -12.31
CA ILE A 244 -14.66 -3.16 -11.70
C ILE A 244 -13.30 -3.03 -12.39
N LEU A 245 -13.27 -3.04 -13.73
CA LEU A 245 -12.04 -3.18 -14.51
C LEU A 245 -11.46 -1.85 -15.00
N ALA A 246 -12.24 -0.77 -15.03
CA ALA A 246 -11.76 0.53 -15.43
C ALA A 246 -11.44 1.40 -14.20
N PRO A 247 -10.28 2.08 -14.17
CA PRO A 247 -9.99 3.07 -13.13
C PRO A 247 -10.96 4.27 -13.24
N LEU A 248 -11.42 4.59 -14.45
CA LEU A 248 -12.32 5.71 -14.74
C LEU A 248 -13.55 5.22 -15.51
N PRO A 249 -14.57 4.69 -14.81
CA PRO A 249 -15.70 4.04 -15.46
C PRO A 249 -16.66 5.04 -16.13
N GLY A 250 -17.30 4.64 -17.22
CA GLY A 250 -18.35 5.41 -17.89
C GLY A 250 -17.87 6.19 -19.14
N PRO A 251 -18.76 6.44 -20.12
CA PRO A 251 -18.41 6.97 -21.44
C PRO A 251 -18.27 8.50 -21.47
N TRP A 252 -17.55 9.09 -20.53
CA TRP A 252 -17.46 10.55 -20.40
C TRP A 252 -16.40 11.18 -21.33
N PRO A 253 -16.67 12.38 -21.89
CA PRO A 253 -15.68 13.11 -22.69
C PRO A 253 -14.39 13.34 -21.91
N GLY A 254 -13.25 13.22 -22.59
CA GLY A 254 -11.92 13.45 -21.99
C GLY A 254 -11.34 12.26 -21.21
N VAL A 255 -12.14 11.26 -20.82
CA VAL A 255 -11.64 10.10 -20.05
C VAL A 255 -10.54 9.34 -20.80
N ARG A 256 -10.74 9.03 -22.09
CA ARG A 256 -9.71 8.33 -22.89
C ARG A 256 -8.42 9.14 -23.03
N SER A 257 -8.54 10.46 -23.16
CA SER A 257 -7.38 11.34 -23.24
C SER A 257 -6.62 11.35 -21.91
N PHE A 258 -7.34 11.43 -20.80
CA PHE A 258 -6.74 11.40 -19.46
C PHE A 258 -6.12 10.03 -19.14
N GLU A 259 -6.76 8.91 -19.50
CA GLU A 259 -6.15 7.58 -19.40
C GLU A 259 -4.88 7.46 -20.24
N SER A 260 -4.86 8.04 -21.45
CA SER A 260 -3.65 8.08 -22.28
C SER A 260 -2.54 8.89 -21.62
N VAL A 261 -2.87 10.03 -20.99
CA VAL A 261 -1.90 10.82 -20.21
C VAL A 261 -1.35 9.99 -19.06
N LEU A 262 -2.19 9.32 -18.27
CA LEU A 262 -1.76 8.49 -17.15
C LEU A 262 -0.87 7.32 -17.56
N ARG A 263 -1.19 6.65 -18.68
CA ARG A 263 -0.41 5.50 -19.18
C ARG A 263 0.95 5.91 -19.75
N ASN A 264 1.02 7.11 -20.33
CA ASN A 264 2.23 7.62 -20.98
C ASN A 264 2.98 8.62 -20.11
N TYR A 265 2.53 8.86 -18.88
CA TYR A 265 3.15 9.80 -17.96
C TYR A 265 4.58 9.36 -17.64
N ARG A 266 5.54 10.28 -17.79
CA ARG A 266 6.94 10.08 -17.47
C ARG A 266 7.53 11.37 -16.95
N ASP A 267 8.15 11.32 -15.77
CA ASP A 267 8.93 12.44 -15.21
C ASP A 267 10.30 12.59 -15.89
N SER A 268 10.83 11.48 -16.42
CA SER A 268 12.12 11.43 -17.09
C SER A 268 11.98 11.16 -18.59
N THR A 269 12.86 11.77 -19.39
CA THR A 269 13.01 11.45 -20.81
C THR A 269 13.81 10.16 -21.02
N LEU A 270 14.50 9.69 -19.98
CA LEU A 270 15.21 8.43 -19.99
C LEU A 270 14.23 7.27 -19.80
N ASP A 271 14.56 6.14 -20.41
CA ASP A 271 13.81 4.90 -20.17
C ASP A 271 14.18 4.31 -18.81
N PHE A 272 13.23 3.54 -18.26
CA PHE A 272 13.47 2.73 -17.08
C PHE A 272 14.56 1.67 -17.39
N PRO A 273 15.55 1.43 -16.50
CA PRO A 273 15.65 1.93 -15.13
C PRO A 273 16.52 3.19 -14.97
N LEU A 274 17.10 3.74 -16.04
CA LEU A 274 18.00 4.90 -15.98
C LEU A 274 17.29 6.14 -15.43
N SER A 275 15.98 6.27 -15.71
CA SER A 275 15.11 7.31 -15.14
C SER A 275 15.05 7.34 -13.61
N LEU A 276 15.37 6.23 -12.92
CA LEU A 276 15.41 6.17 -11.46
C LEU A 276 16.74 6.61 -10.86
N LEU A 277 17.77 6.82 -11.68
CA LEU A 277 19.13 7.08 -11.20
C LEU A 277 19.69 8.41 -11.71
N ILE A 278 19.29 8.84 -12.90
CA ILE A 278 19.86 10.01 -13.58
C ILE A 278 18.76 11.03 -13.88
N PRO A 279 18.81 12.24 -13.29
CA PRO A 279 17.77 13.23 -13.50
C PRO A 279 17.95 13.86 -14.87
N ASN A 280 16.85 14.25 -15.52
CA ASN A 280 16.92 14.96 -16.80
C ASN A 280 17.69 16.28 -16.66
N THR A 281 17.51 16.97 -15.54
CA THR A 281 18.17 18.23 -15.19
C THR A 281 18.40 18.31 -13.69
N PHE A 282 19.36 19.13 -13.25
CA PHE A 282 19.65 19.32 -11.82
C PHE A 282 18.48 19.90 -11.02
N GLU A 283 17.56 20.62 -11.67
CA GLU A 283 16.35 21.18 -11.04
C GLU A 283 15.30 20.10 -10.70
N VAL A 284 15.40 18.93 -11.36
CA VAL A 284 14.41 17.84 -11.29
C VAL A 284 14.99 16.65 -10.52
N VAL A 285 16.07 16.84 -9.76
CA VAL A 285 16.65 15.82 -8.86
C VAL A 285 15.61 15.31 -7.86
N THR A 286 14.66 16.17 -7.49
CA THR A 286 13.57 15.82 -6.59
C THR A 286 12.68 14.71 -7.14
N THR A 287 12.53 14.53 -8.46
CA THR A 287 11.70 13.44 -9.03
C THR A 287 12.34 12.07 -8.85
N ILE A 288 13.67 12.00 -8.84
CA ILE A 288 14.42 10.77 -8.58
C ILE A 288 14.40 10.38 -7.12
N ILE A 289 14.46 11.38 -6.25
CA ILE A 289 14.32 11.19 -4.79
C ILE A 289 12.82 11.00 -4.43
N GLY A 290 11.90 11.21 -5.36
CA GLY A 290 10.46 11.15 -5.17
C GLY A 290 9.87 12.36 -4.43
N SER A 291 10.66 13.38 -4.12
CA SER A 291 10.25 14.60 -3.42
C SER A 291 9.59 15.69 -4.29
N GLY A 292 9.28 15.38 -5.57
CA GLY A 292 8.61 16.29 -6.52
C GLY A 292 7.10 16.35 -6.34
#